data_AF-A0A2H0DG89-F1
#
_entry.id   AF-A0A2H0DG89-F1
#
_cell.length_a   1.000
_cell.length_b   1.000
_cell.length_c   1.000
_cell.angle_alpha   90.00
_cell.angle_beta   90.00
_cell.angle_gamma   90.00
#
_symmetry.space_group_name_H-M   'P 1'
#
loop_
_entity.id
_entity.type
_entity.pdbx_description
1 polymer ?
#
loop_
_entity_poly.entity_id
_entity_poly.type
_entity_poly.pdbx_seq_one_letter_code
_entity_poly.pdbx_strand_id
1 'polypeptide(L)'
;MEELPEADKFQQLCVKNKYLIDNIKMIAYRAETSMANILRNSGIASDEARGLLQAIYTRDADLIPDQKNNTLIVCLHHMANKRTDNAILKLCDELNATETHFPRTNLKLIFKLGSK
;
A
#
# COMPACT_ATOMS: atom_id res chain seq x y z
N MET A 1 7.73 2.32 -52.57
CA MET A 1 7.11 1.80 -51.33
C MET A 1 5.98 2.75 -51.03
N GLU A 2 4.76 2.35 -51.36
CA GLU A 2 3.56 3.16 -51.14
C GLU A 2 3.38 3.38 -49.63
N GLU A 3 3.35 4.64 -49.22
CA GLU A 3 2.98 5.02 -47.86
C GLU A 3 1.48 4.73 -47.66
N LEU A 4 1.15 3.96 -46.61
CA LEU A 4 -0.24 3.63 -46.32
C LEU A 4 -1.08 4.91 -46.09
N PRO A 5 -2.36 4.91 -46.54
CA PRO A 5 -3.29 6.00 -46.27
C PRO A 5 -3.37 6.30 -44.77
N GLU A 6 -3.55 7.57 -44.38
CA GLU A 6 -3.54 7.98 -42.97
C GLU A 6 -4.54 7.21 -42.08
N ALA A 7 -5.63 6.71 -42.66
CA ALA A 7 -6.64 5.90 -41.99
C ALA A 7 -6.12 4.51 -41.57
N ASP A 8 -5.08 4.00 -42.22
CA ASP A 8 -4.46 2.69 -41.98
C ASP A 8 -3.14 2.79 -41.21
N LYS A 9 -2.72 4.00 -40.81
CA LYS A 9 -1.56 4.17 -39.92
C LYS A 9 -1.93 3.64 -38.54
N PHE A 10 -1.22 2.59 -38.10
CA PHE A 10 -1.35 2.04 -36.75
C PHE A 10 -1.32 3.16 -35.70
N GLN A 11 -2.41 3.34 -34.96
CA GLN A 11 -2.42 4.22 -33.79
C GLN A 11 -1.45 3.65 -32.76
N GLN A 12 -0.25 4.21 -32.71
CA GLN A 12 0.78 3.79 -31.78
C GLN A 12 0.26 4.00 -30.35
N LEU A 13 -0.02 2.91 -29.64
CA LEU A 13 -0.44 2.93 -28.23
C LEU A 13 0.49 3.87 -27.45
N CYS A 14 -0.10 4.90 -26.81
CA CYS A 14 0.64 5.95 -26.12
C CYS A 14 1.66 5.38 -25.13
N VAL A 15 2.93 5.30 -25.54
CA VAL A 15 4.06 4.79 -24.73
C VAL A 15 4.17 5.52 -23.38
N LYS A 16 3.70 6.78 -23.31
CA LYS A 16 3.64 7.58 -22.08
C LYS A 16 2.79 6.95 -20.97
N ASN A 17 1.67 6.32 -21.29
CA ASN A 17 0.82 5.66 -20.29
C ASN A 17 1.50 4.43 -19.69
N LYS A 18 2.30 3.72 -20.50
CA LYS A 18 3.09 2.58 -20.04
C LYS A 18 4.11 2.99 -18.97
N TYR A 19 4.89 4.04 -19.21
CA TYR A 19 5.89 4.51 -18.24
C TYR A 19 5.27 4.95 -16.92
N LEU A 20 4.09 5.61 -16.95
CA LEU A 20 3.38 5.98 -15.73
C LEU A 20 2.97 4.75 -14.92
N ILE A 21 2.33 3.77 -15.58
CA ILE A 21 1.90 2.53 -14.94
C ILE A 21 3.09 1.76 -14.38
N ASP A 22 4.18 1.64 -15.15
CA ASP A 22 5.37 0.92 -14.72
C ASP A 22 6.03 1.61 -13.52
N ASN A 23 6.04 2.94 -13.46
CA ASN A 23 6.52 3.68 -12.29
C ASN A 23 5.66 3.43 -11.05
N ILE A 24 4.33 3.45 -11.18
CA ILE A 24 3.41 3.15 -10.06
C ILE A 24 3.66 1.72 -9.55
N LYS A 25 3.78 0.75 -10.46
CA LYS A 25 4.08 -0.64 -10.12
C LYS A 25 5.42 -0.78 -9.40
N MET A 26 6.45 -0.09 -9.86
CA MET A 26 7.78 -0.11 -9.24
C MET A 26 7.78 0.49 -7.84
N ILE A 27 7.06 1.59 -7.62
CA ILE A 27 6.91 2.20 -6.29
C ILE A 27 6.15 1.25 -5.36
N ALA A 28 5.02 0.71 -5.81
CA ALA A 28 4.22 -0.24 -5.04
C ALA A 28 5.03 -1.49 -4.67
N TYR A 29 5.76 -2.08 -5.62
CA TYR A 29 6.61 -3.25 -5.39
C TYR A 29 7.71 -2.97 -4.36
N ARG A 30 8.34 -1.80 -4.42
CA ARG A 30 9.39 -1.41 -3.44
C ARG A 30 8.80 -1.15 -2.06
N ALA A 31 7.65 -0.48 -1.97
CA ALA A 31 6.96 -0.25 -0.72
C ALA A 31 6.54 -1.58 -0.07
N GLU A 32 5.94 -2.49 -0.84
CA GLU A 32 5.58 -3.84 -0.39
C GLU A 32 6.82 -4.61 0.07
N THR A 33 7.93 -4.55 -0.68
CA THR A 33 9.18 -5.22 -0.30
C THR A 33 9.73 -4.67 1.04
N SER A 34 9.65 -3.36 1.26
CA SER A 34 10.02 -2.74 2.53
C SER A 34 9.13 -3.25 3.68
N MET A 35 7.81 -3.23 3.49
CA MET A 35 6.85 -3.73 4.48
C MET A 35 7.04 -5.23 4.77
N ALA A 36 7.33 -6.04 3.75
CA ALA A 36 7.60 -7.46 3.91
C ALA A 36 8.85 -7.70 4.76
N ASN A 37 9.88 -6.88 4.60
CA ASN A 37 11.09 -6.97 5.43
C ASN A 37 10.81 -6.58 6.89
N ILE A 38 9.97 -5.58 7.15
CA ILE A 38 9.52 -5.24 8.50
C ILE A 38 8.80 -6.44 9.15
N LEU A 39 7.87 -7.07 8.41
CA LEU A 39 7.16 -8.25 8.89
C LEU A 39 8.10 -9.43 9.15
N ARG A 40 9.10 -9.66 8.30
CA ARG A 40 10.12 -10.70 8.53
C ARG A 40 10.92 -10.44 9.81
N ASN A 41 11.34 -9.20 10.04
CA ASN A 41 12.04 -8.80 11.25
C ASN A 41 11.17 -8.89 12.51
N SER A 42 9.84 -8.84 12.35
CA SER A 42 8.87 -9.06 13.44
C SER A 42 8.64 -10.53 13.78
N GLY A 43 9.25 -11.46 13.02
CA GLY A 43 9.17 -12.89 13.25
C GLY A 43 8.16 -13.62 12.36
N ILE A 44 7.68 -13.02 11.26
CA ILE A 44 6.88 -13.70 10.22
C ILE A 44 7.81 -14.42 9.24
N ALA A 45 7.44 -15.62 8.79
CA ALA A 45 8.26 -16.37 7.85
C ALA A 45 8.34 -15.65 6.49
N SER A 46 9.43 -15.86 5.74
CA SER A 46 9.70 -15.11 4.51
C SER A 46 8.66 -15.38 3.40
N ASP A 47 8.14 -16.59 3.35
CA ASP A 47 7.06 -17.04 2.49
C ASP A 47 5.69 -16.53 2.95
N GLU A 48 5.48 -16.40 4.26
CA GLU A 48 4.23 -15.89 4.86
C GLU A 48 4.09 -14.35 4.74
N ALA A 49 5.18 -13.59 4.73
CA ALA A 49 5.14 -12.13 4.85
C ALA A 49 4.33 -11.44 3.73
N ARG A 50 4.51 -11.87 2.48
CA ARG A 50 3.74 -11.32 1.35
C ARG A 50 2.28 -11.75 1.39
N GLY A 51 2.00 -12.99 1.80
CA GLY A 51 0.63 -13.46 1.99
C GLY A 51 -0.11 -12.65 3.05
N LEU A 52 0.58 -12.27 4.13
CA LEU A 52 0.04 -11.39 5.15
C LEU A 52 -0.28 -9.99 4.60
N LEU A 53 0.64 -9.38 3.85
CA LEU A 53 0.39 -8.08 3.22
C LEU A 53 -0.80 -8.14 2.25
N GLN A 54 -0.88 -9.18 1.44
CA GLN A 54 -2.01 -9.38 0.54
C GLN A 54 -3.33 -9.50 1.30
N ALA A 55 -3.35 -10.22 2.42
CA ALA A 55 -4.51 -10.32 3.30
C ALA A 55 -4.91 -8.98 3.91
N ILE A 56 -3.94 -8.13 4.27
CA ILE A 56 -4.17 -6.76 4.74
C ILE A 56 -4.79 -5.91 3.62
N TYR A 57 -4.24 -5.95 2.40
CA TYR A 57 -4.73 -5.12 1.28
C TYR A 57 -6.11 -5.52 0.78
N THR A 58 -6.51 -6.77 0.98
CA THR A 58 -7.80 -7.29 0.49
C THR A 58 -8.90 -7.15 1.54
N ARG A 59 -8.55 -6.89 2.80
CA ARG A 59 -9.52 -6.64 3.87
C ARG A 59 -9.86 -5.16 3.93
N ASP A 60 -11.11 -4.89 4.27
CA ASP A 60 -11.56 -3.54 4.59
C ASP A 60 -10.79 -3.01 5.81
N ALA A 61 -10.75 -1.69 5.92
CA ALA A 61 -10.18 -1.00 7.07
C ALA A 61 -11.07 0.20 7.40
N ASP A 62 -11.31 0.43 8.69
CA ASP A 62 -12.10 1.58 9.10
C ASP A 62 -11.24 2.85 9.01
N LEU A 63 -11.79 3.87 8.34
CA LEU A 63 -11.18 5.19 8.20
C LEU A 63 -11.93 6.18 9.10
N ILE A 64 -11.27 6.61 10.18
CA ILE A 64 -11.87 7.48 11.20
C ILE A 64 -11.16 8.84 11.15
N PRO A 65 -11.78 9.86 10.54
CA PRO A 65 -11.20 11.20 10.51
C PRO A 65 -11.33 11.87 11.88
N ASP A 66 -10.21 12.32 12.43
CA ASP A 66 -10.14 13.17 13.62
C ASP A 66 -9.69 14.57 13.23
N GLN A 67 -10.69 15.42 13.00
CA GLN A 67 -10.51 16.83 12.64
C GLN A 67 -9.83 17.64 13.76
N LYS A 68 -9.95 17.23 15.04
CA LYS A 68 -9.38 17.99 16.16
C LYS A 68 -7.87 17.83 16.21
N ASN A 69 -7.40 16.61 15.97
CA ASN A 69 -5.97 16.29 15.98
C ASN A 69 -5.32 16.35 14.60
N ASN A 70 -6.08 16.70 13.55
CA ASN A 70 -5.64 16.64 12.14
C ASN A 70 -5.07 15.26 11.79
N THR A 71 -5.77 14.19 12.20
CA THR A 71 -5.36 12.82 11.89
C THR A 71 -6.46 12.05 11.17
N LEU A 72 -6.05 11.08 10.36
CA LEU A 72 -6.93 10.07 9.79
C LEU A 72 -6.48 8.72 10.35
N ILE A 73 -7.28 8.17 11.25
CA ILE A 73 -6.98 6.88 11.88
C ILE A 73 -7.40 5.78 10.92
N VAL A 74 -6.46 4.89 10.58
CA VAL A 74 -6.67 3.71 9.76
C VAL A 74 -6.64 2.49 10.67
N CYS A 75 -7.81 1.88 10.92
CA CYS A 75 -7.93 0.70 11.77
C CYS A 75 -7.88 -0.58 10.93
N LEU A 76 -6.77 -1.31 11.05
CA LEU A 76 -6.60 -2.62 10.41
C LEU A 76 -7.28 -3.70 11.25
N HIS A 77 -8.06 -4.60 10.62
CA HIS A 77 -8.70 -5.69 11.35
C HIS A 77 -7.72 -6.77 11.83
N HIS A 78 -7.98 -7.32 13.02
CA HIS A 78 -7.24 -8.44 13.59
C HIS A 78 -7.16 -9.66 12.66
N MET A 79 -6.02 -10.33 12.67
CA MET A 79 -5.82 -11.58 11.94
C MET A 79 -5.98 -12.80 12.85
N ALA A 80 -5.83 -14.00 12.29
CA ALA A 80 -6.20 -15.24 12.96
C ALA A 80 -5.39 -15.57 14.23
N ASN A 81 -4.18 -15.02 14.41
CA ASN A 81 -3.32 -15.37 15.54
C ASN A 81 -2.54 -14.17 16.12
N LYS A 82 -2.12 -14.29 17.39
CA LYS A 82 -1.40 -13.24 18.14
C LYS A 82 -0.03 -12.88 17.54
N ARG A 83 0.65 -13.83 16.90
CA ARG A 83 1.96 -13.59 16.24
C ARG A 83 1.78 -12.60 15.09
N THR A 84 0.76 -12.81 14.27
CA THR A 84 0.40 -11.93 13.16
C THR A 84 -0.04 -10.55 13.65
N ASP A 85 -0.85 -10.48 14.70
CA ASP A 85 -1.27 -9.20 15.28
C ASP A 85 -0.07 -8.39 15.81
N ASN A 86 0.87 -9.03 16.51
CA ASN A 86 2.10 -8.38 16.97
C ASN A 86 2.97 -7.88 15.82
N ALA A 87 3.03 -8.63 14.72
CA ALA A 87 3.74 -8.22 13.51
C ALA A 87 3.09 -7.00 12.86
N ILE A 88 1.75 -6.97 12.79
CA ILE A 88 0.99 -5.83 12.27
C ILE A 88 1.17 -4.60 13.14
N LEU A 89 1.19 -4.74 14.47
CA LEU A 89 1.46 -3.62 15.38
C LEU A 89 2.81 -2.96 15.08
N LYS A 90 3.88 -3.76 14.91
CA LYS A 90 5.19 -3.22 14.52
C LYS A 90 5.17 -2.56 13.14
N LEU A 91 4.42 -3.14 12.19
CA LEU A 91 4.24 -2.52 10.87
C LEU A 91 3.52 -1.16 11.00
N CYS A 92 2.49 -1.06 11.83
CA CYS A 92 1.80 0.20 12.10
C CYS A 92 2.75 1.24 12.70
N ASP A 93 3.61 0.86 13.63
CA ASP A 93 4.60 1.77 14.23
C ASP A 93 5.55 2.35 13.18
N GLU A 94 6.09 1.50 12.30
CA GLU A 94 6.96 1.92 11.19
C GLU A 94 6.22 2.82 10.19
N LEU A 95 4.97 2.49 9.85
CA LEU A 95 4.16 3.34 8.97
C LEU A 95 3.86 4.70 9.61
N ASN A 96 3.56 4.74 10.91
CA ASN A 96 3.31 5.97 11.66
C ASN A 96 4.55 6.86 11.75
N ALA A 97 5.74 6.26 11.82
CA ALA A 97 7.02 6.97 11.83
C ALA A 97 7.31 7.72 10.53
N THR A 98 6.69 7.35 9.40
CA THR A 98 6.84 8.06 8.12
C THR A 98 6.17 9.44 8.10
N GLU A 99 5.32 9.72 9.08
CA GLU A 99 4.53 10.95 9.19
C GLU A 99 3.74 11.32 7.92
N THR A 100 3.27 10.30 7.21
CA THR A 100 2.58 10.46 5.92
C THR A 100 1.25 11.20 6.09
N HIS A 101 0.99 12.16 5.20
CA HIS A 101 -0.27 12.90 5.14
C HIS A 101 -1.17 12.35 4.03
N PHE A 102 -2.47 12.27 4.29
CA PHE A 102 -3.43 11.81 3.29
C PHE A 102 -3.54 12.82 2.14
N PRO A 103 -3.49 12.38 0.86
CA PRO A 103 -3.41 13.29 -0.28
C PRO A 103 -4.49 14.37 -0.29
N ARG A 104 -4.09 15.60 -0.65
CA ARG A 104 -4.98 16.78 -0.74
C ARG A 104 -5.63 17.19 0.59
N THR A 105 -5.13 16.71 1.72
CA THR A 105 -5.59 17.08 3.06
C THR A 105 -4.41 17.33 3.99
N ASN A 106 -4.68 17.92 5.16
CA ASN A 106 -3.69 18.06 6.24
C ASN A 106 -3.82 16.94 7.29
N LEU A 107 -4.52 15.84 6.97
CA LEU A 107 -4.72 14.74 7.90
C LEU A 107 -3.51 13.81 7.89
N LYS A 108 -2.79 13.72 9.01
CA LYS A 108 -1.71 12.74 9.22
C LYS A 108 -2.32 11.34 9.37
N LEU A 109 -1.80 10.38 8.61
CA LEU A 109 -2.23 8.98 8.70
C LEU A 109 -1.71 8.36 9.99
N ILE A 110 -2.61 7.72 10.74
CA ILE A 110 -2.28 6.97 11.96
C ILE A 110 -2.84 5.55 11.84
N PHE A 111 -1.97 4.59 11.60
CA PHE A 111 -2.29 3.17 11.51
C PHE A 111 -2.38 2.55 12.90
N LYS A 112 -3.44 1.78 13.14
CA LYS A 112 -3.65 1.01 14.37
C LYS A 112 -4.26 -0.35 14.06
N LEU A 113 -4.02 -1.32 14.92
CA LEU A 113 -4.79 -2.55 14.92
C LEU A 113 -6.15 -2.25 15.60
N GLY A 114 -7.26 -2.53 14.92
CA GLY A 114 -8.61 -2.41 15.47
C GLY A 114 -8.80 -3.31 16.69
N SER A 115 -9.85 -3.09 17.49
CA SER A 115 -10.19 -4.02 18.57
C SER A 115 -10.94 -5.25 18.06
N LYS A 116 -10.82 -6.35 18.80
CA LYS A 116 -11.54 -7.61 18.57
C LYS A 116 -13.02 -7.49 18.88
#